data_AF-A0A946IRX0-F1
#
_entry.id   AF-A0A946IRX0-F1
#
_cell.length_a   1.000
_cell.length_b   1.000
_cell.length_c   1.000
_cell.angle_alpha   90.00
_cell.angle_beta   90.00
_cell.angle_gamma   90.00
#
_symmetry.space_group_name_H-M   'P 1'
#
loop_
_entity.id
_entity.type
_entity.pdbx_description
1 polymer ?
#
loop_
_entity_poly.entity_id
_entity_poly.type
_entity_poly.pdbx_seq_one_letter_code
_entity_poly.pdbx_strand_id
1 'polypeptide(L)'
;DPDHQAANLPTDCASCHSTNPGWMPATLDHDFFPLTLGHDIQDCNQCHINGNYDNTPTDCFACHEDDYNQTTDPDHQGASFPTDCVTCHTTNPGWMPATFDHDGMYFPIYSGDHEGEWNSCLECHTDPNNYSVFTCITCHTQADTDDEHPLDEVPDYIYESNACLQCHPDGSG
;
A
#
# COMPACT_ATOMS: atom_id res chain seq x y z
N ASP A 1 -28.01 -22.17 8.12
CA ASP A 1 -29.05 -22.01 7.10
C ASP A 1 -29.61 -20.61 7.28
N PRO A 2 -29.26 -19.63 6.42
CA PRO A 2 -29.70 -18.25 6.59
C PRO A 2 -31.22 -18.15 6.38
N ASP A 3 -31.85 -17.28 7.15
CA ASP A 3 -33.22 -16.87 6.85
C ASP A 3 -33.19 -16.05 5.56
N HIS A 4 -33.65 -16.65 4.45
CA HIS A 4 -33.57 -16.06 3.12
C HIS A 4 -34.34 -14.74 3.02
N GLN A 5 -35.41 -14.57 3.81
CA GLN A 5 -36.20 -13.35 3.84
C GLN A 5 -35.48 -12.26 4.62
N ALA A 6 -34.93 -12.58 5.79
CA ALA A 6 -34.16 -11.62 6.57
C ALA A 6 -32.86 -11.21 5.86
N ALA A 7 -32.30 -12.12 5.05
CA ALA A 7 -31.08 -11.95 4.30
C ALA A 7 -31.26 -11.27 2.93
N ASN A 8 -32.50 -10.93 2.55
CA ASN A 8 -32.87 -10.41 1.22
C ASN A 8 -32.34 -11.26 0.04
N LEU A 9 -32.20 -12.58 0.23
CA LEU A 9 -31.65 -13.44 -0.82
C LEU A 9 -32.61 -13.56 -2.02
N PRO A 10 -32.08 -13.74 -3.24
CA PRO A 10 -32.90 -13.94 -4.43
C PRO A 10 -33.87 -15.12 -4.28
N THR A 11 -35.03 -14.98 -4.93
CA THR A 11 -36.05 -16.05 -4.93
C THR A 11 -35.86 -17.07 -6.06
N ASP A 12 -34.85 -16.88 -6.91
CA ASP A 12 -34.45 -17.87 -7.92
C ASP A 12 -33.66 -19.00 -7.24
N CYS A 13 -34.37 -19.99 -6.70
CA CYS A 13 -33.75 -21.01 -5.85
C CYS A 13 -32.68 -21.84 -6.59
N ALA A 14 -32.78 -21.94 -7.92
CA ALA A 14 -31.84 -22.71 -8.75
C ALA A 14 -30.50 -21.99 -8.95
N SER A 15 -30.38 -20.70 -8.57
CA SER A 15 -29.10 -19.98 -8.63
C SER A 15 -28.09 -20.53 -7.64
N CYS A 16 -28.56 -21.06 -6.51
CA CYS A 16 -27.69 -21.55 -5.42
C CYS A 16 -27.92 -23.03 -5.09
N HIS A 17 -29.12 -23.58 -5.31
CA HIS A 17 -29.45 -24.95 -4.92
C HIS A 17 -29.64 -25.90 -6.11
N SER A 18 -29.24 -27.17 -5.93
CA SER A 18 -29.60 -28.27 -6.83
C SER A 18 -30.72 -29.10 -6.21
N THR A 19 -31.44 -29.87 -7.03
CA THR A 19 -32.41 -30.89 -6.54
C THR A 19 -31.83 -32.31 -6.51
N ASN A 20 -30.62 -32.50 -7.05
CA ASN A 20 -29.90 -33.77 -7.06
C ASN A 20 -28.44 -33.54 -6.61
N PRO A 21 -28.00 -34.10 -5.47
CA PRO A 21 -28.64 -35.12 -4.62
C PRO A 21 -29.75 -34.60 -3.68
N GLY A 22 -29.99 -33.29 -3.68
CA GLY A 22 -30.96 -32.58 -2.86
C GLY A 22 -30.56 -31.11 -2.75
N TRP A 23 -31.32 -30.32 -1.99
CA TRP A 23 -31.13 -28.87 -1.82
C TRP A 23 -29.81 -28.44 -1.16
N MET A 24 -28.95 -29.38 -0.77
CA MET A 24 -27.71 -29.10 -0.05
C MET A 24 -26.52 -29.89 -0.65
N PRO A 25 -25.31 -29.29 -0.67
CA PRO A 25 -25.02 -27.92 -0.25
C PRO A 25 -25.55 -26.89 -1.26
N ALA A 26 -25.84 -25.68 -0.78
CA ALA A 26 -25.99 -24.53 -1.65
C ALA A 26 -24.60 -24.10 -2.15
N THR A 27 -24.50 -23.65 -3.39
CA THR A 27 -23.33 -22.97 -3.93
C THR A 27 -23.57 -21.47 -3.84
N LEU A 28 -22.66 -20.75 -3.19
CA LEU A 28 -22.68 -19.29 -3.12
C LEU A 28 -21.58 -18.76 -4.02
N ASP A 29 -21.97 -17.96 -5.01
CA ASP A 29 -21.04 -17.36 -5.96
C ASP A 29 -20.34 -16.15 -5.33
N HIS A 30 -19.01 -16.23 -5.25
CA HIS A 30 -18.12 -15.16 -4.81
C HIS A 30 -17.02 -14.92 -5.86
N ASP A 31 -17.28 -15.19 -7.14
CA ASP A 31 -16.29 -15.03 -8.21
C ASP A 31 -15.76 -13.58 -8.31
N PHE A 32 -16.56 -12.61 -7.88
CA PHE A 32 -16.20 -11.19 -7.84
C PHE A 32 -15.36 -10.80 -6.60
N PHE A 33 -15.36 -11.62 -5.55
CA PHE A 33 -14.55 -11.43 -4.34
C PHE A 33 -14.07 -12.79 -3.82
N PRO A 34 -12.98 -13.34 -4.38
CA PRO A 34 -12.52 -14.69 -4.03
C PRO A 34 -12.18 -14.82 -2.54
N LEU A 35 -12.91 -15.69 -1.83
CA LEU A 35 -12.69 -16.01 -0.41
C LEU A 35 -11.48 -16.94 -0.25
N THR A 36 -10.30 -16.40 -0.51
CA THR A 36 -9.03 -17.14 -0.48
C THR A 36 -7.99 -16.37 0.32
N LEU A 37 -6.98 -17.09 0.80
CA LEU A 37 -5.83 -16.50 1.53
C LEU A 37 -6.31 -15.66 2.72
N GLY A 38 -5.94 -14.38 2.80
CA GLY A 38 -6.38 -13.47 3.87
C GLY A 38 -7.90 -13.26 3.94
N HIS A 39 -8.63 -13.55 2.87
CA HIS A 39 -10.09 -13.44 2.79
C HIS A 39 -10.80 -14.80 2.88
N ASP A 40 -10.11 -15.88 3.29
CA ASP A 40 -10.75 -17.18 3.61
C ASP A 40 -11.52 -17.08 4.95
N ILE A 41 -12.64 -16.35 4.91
CA ILE A 41 -13.47 -16.01 6.05
C ILE A 41 -14.70 -16.94 6.06
N GLN A 42 -14.81 -17.75 7.11
CA GLN A 42 -15.87 -18.75 7.24
C GLN A 42 -17.16 -18.20 7.88
N ASP A 43 -17.07 -17.09 8.61
CA ASP A 43 -18.23 -16.45 9.23
C ASP A 43 -18.79 -15.36 8.32
N CYS A 44 -19.94 -15.65 7.70
CA CYS A 44 -20.61 -14.74 6.76
C CYS A 44 -20.87 -13.36 7.38
N ASN A 45 -21.09 -13.26 8.70
CA ASN A 45 -21.41 -11.99 9.35
C ASN A 45 -20.21 -11.06 9.51
N GLN A 46 -18.98 -11.51 9.24
CA GLN A 46 -17.83 -10.61 9.20
C GLN A 46 -17.87 -9.65 8.01
N CYS A 47 -18.53 -10.05 6.92
CA CYS A 47 -18.67 -9.25 5.70
C CYS A 47 -20.14 -8.81 5.49
N HIS A 48 -21.10 -9.69 5.79
CA HIS A 48 -22.53 -9.45 5.62
C HIS A 48 -23.16 -8.99 6.93
N ILE A 49 -22.85 -7.75 7.32
CA ILE A 49 -23.25 -7.16 8.60
C ILE A 49 -24.78 -7.19 8.75
N ASN A 50 -25.26 -7.65 9.91
CA ASN A 50 -26.68 -7.82 10.23
C ASN A 50 -27.44 -8.71 9.22
N GLY A 51 -26.73 -9.62 8.54
CA GLY A 51 -27.32 -10.49 7.53
C GLY A 51 -27.70 -9.77 6.24
N ASN A 52 -27.13 -8.60 5.95
CA ASN A 52 -27.34 -7.93 4.67
C ASN A 52 -26.35 -8.44 3.61
N TYR A 53 -26.85 -9.08 2.56
CA TYR A 53 -26.03 -9.66 1.49
C TYR A 53 -26.00 -8.83 0.20
N ASP A 54 -26.78 -7.74 0.11
CA ASP A 54 -26.99 -7.00 -1.15
C ASP A 54 -26.03 -5.81 -1.34
N ASN A 55 -25.22 -5.43 -0.34
CA ASN A 55 -24.38 -4.23 -0.39
C ASN A 55 -23.08 -4.34 0.44
N THR A 56 -22.49 -5.53 0.50
CA THR A 56 -21.16 -5.68 1.13
C THR A 56 -20.11 -5.03 0.23
N PRO A 57 -19.31 -4.07 0.75
CA PRO A 57 -18.23 -3.46 -0.03
C PRO A 57 -17.20 -4.49 -0.47
N THR A 58 -16.64 -4.30 -1.66
CA THR A 58 -15.54 -5.13 -2.20
C THR A 58 -14.21 -4.39 -2.21
N ASP A 59 -14.22 -3.07 -1.98
CA ASP A 59 -13.04 -2.23 -1.94
C ASP A 59 -12.26 -2.46 -0.64
N CYS A 60 -10.94 -2.68 -0.75
CA CYS A 60 -10.07 -2.95 0.39
C CYS A 60 -10.22 -1.89 1.49
N PHE A 61 -10.16 -0.61 1.11
CA PHE A 61 -10.25 0.50 2.06
C PHE A 61 -11.59 0.55 2.79
N ALA A 62 -12.70 0.14 2.16
CA ALA A 62 -14.01 0.17 2.82
C ALA A 62 -14.10 -0.81 4.01
N CYS A 63 -13.34 -1.90 3.98
CA CYS A 63 -13.25 -2.86 5.09
C CYS A 63 -12.04 -2.61 6.00
N HIS A 64 -10.95 -2.12 5.45
CA HIS A 64 -9.66 -1.90 6.13
C HIS A 64 -9.34 -0.42 6.36
N GLU A 65 -10.36 0.44 6.46
CA GLU A 65 -10.21 1.87 6.75
C GLU A 65 -9.47 2.10 8.07
N ASP A 66 -9.85 1.34 9.11
CA ASP A 66 -9.22 1.42 10.42
C ASP A 66 -7.74 1.01 10.36
N ASP A 67 -7.40 -0.02 9.59
CA ASP A 67 -6.01 -0.47 9.41
C ASP A 67 -5.20 0.59 8.65
N TYR A 68 -5.75 1.13 7.56
CA TYR A 68 -5.17 2.23 6.82
C TYR A 68 -4.91 3.44 7.72
N ASN A 69 -5.90 3.80 8.55
CA ASN A 69 -5.84 4.97 9.42
C ASN A 69 -4.84 4.80 10.58
N GLN A 70 -4.62 3.57 11.04
CA GLN A 70 -3.73 3.28 12.18
C GLN A 70 -2.30 2.90 11.77
N THR A 71 -2.02 2.74 10.48
CA THR A 71 -0.67 2.41 10.00
C THR A 71 0.26 3.60 10.24
N THR A 72 1.41 3.37 10.88
CA THR A 72 2.40 4.43 11.19
C THR A 72 3.76 4.21 10.53
N ASP A 73 3.96 3.09 9.85
CA ASP A 73 5.24 2.72 9.23
C ASP A 73 5.03 2.02 7.87
N PRO A 74 4.98 2.79 6.77
CA PRO A 74 4.88 4.25 6.72
C PRO A 74 3.48 4.76 7.09
N ASP A 75 3.37 5.98 7.65
CA ASP A 75 2.06 6.58 7.96
C ASP A 75 1.27 6.88 6.67
N HIS A 76 0.24 6.08 6.39
CA HIS A 76 -0.56 6.20 5.17
C HIS A 76 -1.38 7.50 5.13
N GLN A 77 -1.96 7.91 6.25
CA GLN A 77 -2.76 9.12 6.32
C GLN A 77 -1.88 10.36 6.23
N GLY A 78 -0.81 10.40 7.02
CA GLY A 78 0.18 11.46 7.00
C GLY A 78 0.73 11.64 5.59
N ALA A 79 1.27 10.56 5.00
CA ALA A 79 1.84 10.58 3.64
C ALA A 79 0.80 10.82 2.53
N SER A 80 -0.50 10.81 2.84
CA SER A 80 -1.58 10.92 1.84
C SER A 80 -1.47 9.84 0.75
N PHE A 81 -1.16 8.60 1.14
CA PHE A 81 -1.12 7.49 0.19
C PHE A 81 -2.49 7.21 -0.43
N PRO A 82 -2.54 6.57 -1.62
CA PRO A 82 -3.80 6.21 -2.23
C PRO A 82 -4.51 5.11 -1.42
N THR A 83 -5.85 5.13 -1.45
CA THR A 83 -6.68 4.05 -0.90
C THR A 83 -6.79 2.84 -1.83
N ASP A 84 -6.17 2.90 -3.01
CA ASP A 84 -6.02 1.77 -3.92
C ASP A 84 -4.89 0.83 -3.44
N CYS A 85 -5.23 0.02 -2.44
CA CYS A 85 -4.25 -0.76 -1.68
C CYS A 85 -3.46 -1.75 -2.55
N VAL A 86 -4.05 -2.25 -3.64
CA VAL A 86 -3.41 -3.25 -4.53
C VAL A 86 -2.26 -2.69 -5.35
N THR A 87 -2.06 -1.37 -5.32
CA THR A 87 -0.87 -0.72 -5.88
C THR A 87 0.40 -1.18 -5.17
N CYS A 88 0.32 -1.45 -3.87
CA CYS A 88 1.48 -1.82 -3.05
C CYS A 88 1.32 -3.15 -2.31
N HIS A 89 0.10 -3.54 -1.95
CA HIS A 89 -0.18 -4.75 -1.18
C HIS A 89 -0.76 -5.86 -2.04
N THR A 90 -0.52 -7.10 -1.62
CA THR A 90 -1.10 -8.30 -2.24
C THR A 90 -1.75 -9.15 -1.17
N THR A 91 -2.71 -10.00 -1.54
CA THR A 91 -3.26 -11.03 -0.64
C THR A 91 -2.42 -12.31 -0.65
N ASN A 92 -1.45 -12.43 -1.56
CA ASN A 92 -0.57 -13.59 -1.75
C ASN A 92 0.90 -13.15 -1.88
N PRO A 93 1.83 -13.59 -0.99
CA PRO A 93 1.68 -14.58 0.09
C PRO A 93 0.95 -14.06 1.34
N GLY A 94 0.65 -12.77 1.38
CA GLY A 94 -0.05 -12.08 2.46
C GLY A 94 0.11 -10.57 2.30
N TRP A 95 -0.45 -9.80 3.23
CA TRP A 95 -0.46 -8.32 3.17
C TRP A 95 0.92 -7.66 3.28
N MET A 96 1.91 -8.40 3.78
CA MET A 96 3.29 -7.95 3.97
C MET A 96 4.31 -8.92 3.35
N PRO A 97 5.44 -8.41 2.85
CA PRO A 97 5.78 -6.99 2.72
C PRO A 97 4.97 -6.32 1.60
N ALA A 98 4.75 -5.01 1.72
CA ALA A 98 4.29 -4.21 0.60
C ALA A 98 5.41 -4.07 -0.43
N THR A 99 5.06 -3.98 -1.71
CA THR A 99 5.98 -3.59 -2.77
C THR A 99 5.78 -2.11 -3.07
N PHE A 100 6.85 -1.31 -3.04
CA PHE A 100 6.82 0.08 -3.44
C PHE A 100 7.95 0.32 -4.43
N ASP A 101 7.61 0.72 -5.65
CA ASP A 101 8.61 1.05 -6.67
C ASP A 101 9.12 2.47 -6.45
N HIS A 102 10.18 2.58 -5.65
CA HIS A 102 10.85 3.85 -5.40
C HIS A 102 11.76 4.25 -6.56
N ASP A 103 12.50 3.32 -7.16
CA ASP A 103 13.48 3.61 -8.22
C ASP A 103 12.84 3.96 -9.58
N GLY A 104 11.67 3.40 -9.87
CA GLY A 104 10.96 3.65 -11.13
C GLY A 104 10.15 4.95 -11.13
N MET A 105 9.77 5.46 -9.96
CA MET A 105 8.92 6.65 -9.82
C MET A 105 9.62 7.83 -9.13
N TYR A 106 10.66 7.57 -8.33
CA TYR A 106 11.34 8.53 -7.47
C TYR A 106 12.86 8.32 -7.50
N PHE A 107 13.58 8.97 -6.59
CA PHE A 107 15.04 8.86 -6.44
C PHE A 107 15.45 7.41 -6.17
N PRO A 108 16.42 6.80 -6.86
CA PRO A 108 16.74 5.38 -6.66
C PRO A 108 17.35 5.11 -5.28
N ILE A 109 16.75 4.18 -4.53
CA ILE A 109 17.21 3.75 -3.19
C ILE A 109 17.40 2.23 -3.10
N TYR A 110 16.89 1.48 -4.07
CA TYR A 110 17.08 0.04 -4.21
C TYR A 110 18.13 -0.32 -5.27
N SER A 111 18.80 0.69 -5.83
CA SER A 111 19.90 0.55 -6.79
C SER A 111 20.84 1.76 -6.68
N GLY A 112 22.01 1.67 -7.31
CA GLY A 112 23.00 2.74 -7.30
C GLY A 112 23.70 2.89 -5.95
N ASP A 113 24.27 4.07 -5.70
CA ASP A 113 25.14 4.31 -4.54
C ASP A 113 24.39 4.36 -3.19
N HIS A 114 23.06 4.45 -3.22
CA HIS A 114 22.21 4.44 -2.02
C HIS A 114 21.62 3.05 -1.71
N GLU A 115 21.87 2.04 -2.55
CA GLU A 115 21.41 0.66 -2.32
C GLU A 115 22.02 0.09 -1.04
N GLY A 116 21.18 -0.17 -0.04
CA GLY A 116 21.60 -0.79 1.22
C GLY A 116 22.21 0.17 2.25
N GLU A 117 22.19 1.48 1.98
CA GLU A 117 22.69 2.52 2.90
C GLU A 117 21.62 3.07 3.85
N TRP A 118 20.40 2.51 3.80
CA TRP A 118 19.27 2.96 4.62
C TRP A 118 18.53 1.79 5.28
N ASN A 119 17.90 2.07 6.42
CA ASN A 119 17.09 1.09 7.18
C ASN A 119 15.65 1.56 7.42
N SER A 120 15.37 2.85 7.23
CA SER A 120 14.04 3.42 7.40
C SER A 120 13.84 4.57 6.44
N CYS A 121 12.61 4.71 5.95
CA CYS A 121 12.20 5.81 5.10
C CYS A 121 12.49 7.19 5.76
N LEU A 122 12.43 7.26 7.10
CA LEU A 122 12.66 8.51 7.85
C LEU A 122 14.13 8.94 7.92
N GLU A 123 15.07 8.09 7.50
CA GLU A 123 16.48 8.49 7.41
C GLU A 123 16.68 9.56 6.32
N CYS A 124 15.89 9.48 5.25
CA CYS A 124 15.84 10.50 4.20
C CYS A 124 14.63 11.42 4.34
N HIS A 125 13.44 10.88 4.65
CA HIS A 125 12.19 11.64 4.74
C HIS A 125 11.94 12.14 6.16
N THR A 126 12.37 13.36 6.47
CA THR A 126 12.43 13.87 7.85
C THR A 126 11.07 14.19 8.48
N ASP A 127 9.99 14.20 7.69
CA ASP A 127 8.63 14.37 8.20
C ASP A 127 7.83 13.07 8.02
N PRO A 128 7.44 12.38 9.10
CA PRO A 128 6.65 11.15 9.01
C PRO A 128 5.25 11.36 8.41
N ASN A 129 4.76 12.60 8.38
CA ASN A 129 3.48 12.96 7.78
C ASN A 129 3.64 13.63 6.41
N ASN A 130 4.86 13.76 5.90
CA ASN A 130 5.06 14.32 4.56
C ASN A 130 6.37 13.84 3.96
N TYR A 131 6.30 12.73 3.23
CA TYR A 131 7.44 12.14 2.54
C TYR A 131 7.96 13.02 1.39
N SER A 132 7.29 14.13 1.04
CA SER A 132 7.91 15.13 0.15
C SER A 132 9.00 15.95 0.85
N VAL A 133 9.09 15.90 2.19
CA VAL A 133 10.13 16.57 2.96
C VAL A 133 11.26 15.59 3.18
N PHE A 134 12.40 15.83 2.52
CA PHE A 134 13.56 14.97 2.56
C PHE A 134 14.86 15.73 2.80
N THR A 135 15.92 14.99 3.10
CA THR A 135 17.27 15.52 3.31
C THR A 135 18.34 14.63 2.69
N CYS A 136 19.29 15.23 1.99
CA CYS A 136 20.54 14.58 1.58
C CYS A 136 21.67 14.94 2.57
N ILE A 137 21.60 16.14 3.12
CA ILE A 137 22.65 16.81 3.89
C ILE A 137 22.81 16.30 5.32
N THR A 138 22.01 15.32 5.73
CA THR A 138 22.20 14.60 7.00
C THR A 138 23.39 13.64 6.90
N CYS A 139 23.62 13.04 5.73
CA CYS A 139 24.71 12.11 5.49
C CYS A 139 25.84 12.76 4.66
N HIS A 140 25.48 13.54 3.65
CA HIS A 140 26.45 14.28 2.82
C HIS A 140 26.80 15.60 3.48
N THR A 141 27.91 15.68 4.20
CA THR A 141 28.27 16.88 4.95
C THR A 141 28.72 18.02 4.03
N GLN A 142 28.62 19.27 4.51
CA GLN A 142 29.02 20.42 3.72
C GLN A 142 30.50 20.35 3.36
N ALA A 143 31.35 19.98 4.32
CA ALA A 143 32.79 19.88 4.07
C ALA A 143 33.11 18.88 2.94
N ASP A 144 32.53 17.69 2.98
CA ASP A 144 32.78 16.67 1.96
C ASP A 144 32.16 17.07 0.61
N THR A 145 30.98 17.71 0.64
CA THR A 145 30.32 18.18 -0.58
C THR A 145 31.11 19.31 -1.23
N ASP A 146 31.63 20.27 -0.45
CA ASP A 146 32.43 21.39 -0.93
C ASP A 146 33.75 20.89 -1.58
N ASP A 147 34.34 19.81 -1.07
CA ASP A 147 35.55 19.19 -1.62
C ASP A 147 35.30 18.53 -3.00
N GLU A 148 34.13 17.91 -3.20
CA GLU A 148 33.71 17.34 -4.50
C GLU A 148 33.13 18.39 -5.46
N HIS A 149 32.77 19.58 -4.98
CA HIS A 149 32.21 20.68 -5.76
C HIS A 149 33.08 21.95 -5.71
N PRO A 150 34.35 21.90 -6.19
CA PRO A 150 35.22 23.06 -6.10
C PRO A 150 34.69 24.22 -6.95
N LEU A 151 34.88 25.45 -6.45
CA LEU A 151 34.30 26.67 -7.02
C LEU A 151 34.69 26.95 -8.49
N ASP A 152 35.79 26.38 -8.97
CA ASP A 152 36.22 26.50 -10.37
C ASP A 152 35.58 25.47 -11.30
N GLU A 153 35.00 24.39 -10.77
CA GLU A 153 34.30 23.35 -11.54
C GLU A 153 32.79 23.48 -11.43
N VAL A 154 32.26 23.72 -10.23
CA VAL A 154 30.82 23.87 -9.95
C VAL A 154 30.55 25.17 -9.16
N PRO A 155 30.75 26.37 -9.76
CA PRO A 155 30.73 27.65 -9.04
C PRO A 155 29.43 28.01 -8.32
N ASP A 156 28.31 27.40 -8.73
CA ASP A 156 26.97 27.77 -8.30
C ASP A 156 26.20 26.60 -7.65
N TYR A 157 26.89 25.55 -7.17
CA TYR A 157 26.18 24.52 -6.39
C TYR A 157 25.62 25.13 -5.11
N ILE A 158 24.43 24.68 -4.73
CA ILE A 158 23.75 25.12 -3.53
C ILE A 158 23.69 23.91 -2.61
N TYR A 159 24.26 24.05 -1.41
CA TYR A 159 24.20 23.02 -0.36
C TYR A 159 22.81 22.99 0.28
N GLU A 160 21.84 22.47 -0.45
CA GLU A 160 20.45 22.31 -0.05
C GLU A 160 19.85 21.09 -0.79
N SER A 161 19.06 20.27 -0.09
CA SER A 161 18.63 18.96 -0.58
C SER A 161 17.86 18.99 -1.91
N ASN A 162 17.00 20.00 -2.14
CA ASN A 162 16.29 20.12 -3.42
C ASN A 162 17.22 20.53 -4.55
N ALA A 163 18.26 21.33 -4.28
CA ALA A 163 19.28 21.65 -5.27
C ALA A 163 20.16 20.45 -5.59
N CYS A 164 20.59 19.68 -4.56
CA CYS A 164 21.34 18.45 -4.76
C CYS A 164 20.57 17.45 -5.64
N LEU A 165 19.28 17.23 -5.35
CA LEU A 165 18.42 16.33 -6.12
C LEU A 165 18.26 16.75 -7.60
N GLN A 166 18.34 18.05 -7.91
CA GLN A 166 18.25 18.54 -9.29
C GLN A 166 19.48 18.19 -10.13
N CYS A 167 20.66 18.19 -9.51
CA CYS A 167 21.92 17.84 -10.18
C CYS A 167 22.19 16.32 -10.16
N HIS A 168 21.79 15.65 -9.06
CA HIS A 168 22.01 14.22 -8.82
C HIS A 168 20.66 13.49 -8.71
N PRO A 169 19.85 13.41 -9.79
CA PRO A 169 18.52 12.82 -9.74
C PRO A 169 18.53 11.30 -9.54
N ASP A 170 19.65 10.64 -9.82
CA ASP A 170 19.87 9.20 -9.67
C ASP A 170 20.81 8.86 -8.51
N GLY A 171 21.16 9.85 -7.68
CA GLY A 171 22.08 9.68 -6.56
C GLY A 171 23.53 9.46 -6.94
N SER A 172 23.87 9.54 -8.24
CA SER A 172 25.27 9.49 -8.67
C SER A 172 25.95 10.83 -8.38
N GLY A 173 27.04 10.80 -7.61
CA GLY A 173 27.82 11.96 -7.21
C GLY A 173 29.25 11.55 -6.87
#